data_AF-A0AAN7C6D3-F1
#
_entry.id   AF-A0AAN7C6D3-F1
#
_cell.length_a   1.000
_cell.length_b   1.000
_cell.length_c   1.000
_cell.angle_alpha   90.00
_cell.angle_beta   90.00
_cell.angle_gamma   90.00
#
_symmetry.space_group_name_H-M   'P 1'
#
loop_
_entity.id
_entity.type
_entity.pdbx_description
1 polymer ?
#
loop_
_entity_poly.entity_id
_entity_poly.type
_entity_poly.pdbx_seq_one_letter_code
_entity_poly.pdbx_strand_id
1 'polypeptide(L)'
;MVRLKDRYLLVNIIYSDVPPGQAKGAVSDLLLYNQPTSSELRPQHLLKAIRNEVSTLFGDYGLGAVDKSLQVKYLSPATSTMILRVSRAHYRLVWAALSFMDRVPIRDGRQCVFRVVRVSGTIRKVEEEAVRRAKLLVLAAKDEMAGKSSSDALGALLRSDNQARSLAVLRAPNESGSEAGGDAIMSDDG
;
A
#
# COMPACT_ATOMS: atom_id res chain seq x y z
N MET A 1 -19.15 30.59 -3.41
CA MET A 1 -19.24 29.41 -4.29
C MET A 1 -18.83 28.16 -3.52
N VAL A 2 -19.73 27.19 -3.31
CA VAL A 2 -19.48 25.99 -2.49
C VAL A 2 -19.25 24.78 -3.39
N ARG A 3 -18.23 23.96 -3.10
CA ARG A 3 -17.91 22.72 -3.82
C ARG A 3 -17.96 21.52 -2.89
N LEU A 4 -18.50 20.39 -3.38
CA LEU A 4 -18.44 19.12 -2.67
C LEU A 4 -16.98 18.63 -2.61
N LYS A 5 -16.54 18.21 -1.42
CA LYS A 5 -15.17 17.75 -1.18
C LYS A 5 -15.17 16.23 -1.00
N ASP A 6 -14.35 15.56 -1.80
CA ASP A 6 -14.17 14.11 -1.73
C ASP A 6 -12.86 13.74 -1.03
N ARG A 7 -12.81 12.47 -0.64
CA ARG A 7 -11.64 11.77 -0.11
C ARG A 7 -11.39 10.51 -0.91
N TYR A 8 -10.12 10.24 -1.15
CA TYR A 8 -9.62 9.05 -1.82
C TYR A 8 -8.89 8.19 -0.81
N LEU A 9 -9.29 6.92 -0.71
CA LEU A 9 -8.67 5.93 0.16
C LEU A 9 -7.86 4.97 -0.70
N LEU A 10 -6.59 4.82 -0.37
CA LEU A 10 -5.75 3.74 -0.88
C LEU A 10 -5.90 2.54 0.05
N VAL A 11 -6.32 1.40 -0.49
CA VAL A 11 -6.53 0.18 0.28
C VAL A 11 -5.70 -0.94 -0.35
N ASN A 12 -5.06 -1.73 0.51
CA ASN A 12 -4.32 -2.93 0.14
C ASN A 12 -4.99 -4.14 0.80
N ILE A 13 -5.19 -5.21 0.04
CA ILE A 13 -5.73 -6.48 0.55
C ILE A 13 -4.55 -7.36 0.91
N ILE A 14 -4.49 -7.80 2.17
CA ILE A 14 -3.44 -8.65 2.71
C ILE A 14 -4.03 -10.03 3.00
N TYR A 15 -3.39 -11.08 2.52
CA TYR A 15 -3.83 -12.45 2.78
C TYR A 15 -3.10 -13.02 3.98
N SER A 16 -3.84 -13.44 5.01
CA SER A 16 -3.27 -14.06 6.22
C SER A 16 -3.33 -15.59 6.21
N ASP A 17 -3.55 -16.19 5.04
CA ASP A 17 -3.73 -17.64 4.83
C ASP A 17 -2.44 -18.46 5.01
N VAL A 18 -1.43 -17.88 5.66
CA VAL A 18 -0.15 -18.54 5.93
C VAL A 18 -0.13 -18.96 7.40
N PRO A 19 -0.15 -20.27 7.72
CA PRO A 19 0.02 -20.72 9.10
C PRO A 19 1.41 -20.31 9.62
N PRO A 20 1.51 -19.75 10.84
CA PRO A 20 2.79 -19.37 11.43
C PRO A 20 3.63 -20.63 11.65
N GLY A 21 4.63 -20.86 10.79
CA GLY A 21 5.53 -22.01 10.90
C GLY A 21 5.90 -22.69 9.57
N GLN A 22 5.25 -22.37 8.46
CA GLN A 22 5.55 -22.97 7.15
C GLN A 22 6.35 -22.05 6.19
N ALA A 23 6.94 -20.99 6.72
CA ALA A 23 7.86 -20.08 6.01
C ALA A 23 9.27 -20.69 5.83
N LYS A 24 9.35 -21.93 5.34
CA LYS A 24 10.61 -22.59 4.91
C LYS A 24 10.65 -22.77 3.39
N GLY A 25 9.97 -21.89 2.65
CA GLY A 25 10.04 -21.82 1.19
C GLY A 25 10.96 -20.70 0.71
N ALA A 26 11.44 -20.79 -0.53
CA ALA A 26 12.33 -19.82 -1.19
C ALA A 26 11.71 -18.43 -1.48
N VAL A 27 10.51 -18.14 -0.95
CA VAL A 27 9.72 -16.94 -1.26
C VAL A 27 9.63 -16.07 -0.02
N SER A 28 9.91 -14.78 -0.18
CA SER A 28 9.89 -13.80 0.92
C SER A 28 8.52 -13.68 1.57
N ASP A 29 8.51 -13.51 2.90
CA ASP A 29 7.29 -13.32 3.70
C ASP A 29 6.43 -12.17 3.17
N LEU A 30 7.07 -11.08 2.70
CA LEU A 30 6.36 -9.94 2.10
C LEU A 30 5.55 -10.33 0.86
N LEU A 31 6.04 -11.26 0.04
CA LEU A 31 5.33 -11.74 -1.14
C LEU A 31 4.21 -12.70 -0.77
N LEU A 32 4.39 -13.48 0.30
CA LEU A 32 3.34 -14.37 0.81
C LEU A 32 2.12 -13.59 1.30
N TYR A 33 2.31 -12.44 1.93
CA TYR A 33 1.21 -11.59 2.39
C TYR A 33 0.54 -10.78 1.27
N ASN A 34 1.28 -10.39 0.23
CA ASN A 34 0.80 -9.59 -0.91
C ASN A 34 0.52 -10.46 -2.14
N GLN A 35 -0.07 -11.64 -1.93
CA GLN A 35 -0.43 -12.53 -3.03
C GLN A 35 -1.45 -11.86 -3.98
N PRO A 36 -1.39 -12.17 -5.29
CA PRO A 36 -2.40 -11.74 -6.25
C PRO A 36 -3.78 -12.27 -5.89
N THR A 37 -4.79 -11.41 -6.02
CA THR A 37 -6.19 -11.81 -5.95
C THR A 37 -6.61 -12.50 -7.25
N SER A 38 -7.55 -13.46 -7.17
CA SER A 38 -8.19 -14.03 -8.36
C SER A 38 -8.78 -12.93 -9.26
N SER A 39 -8.68 -13.12 -10.57
CA SER A 39 -9.20 -12.20 -11.61
C SER A 39 -10.73 -12.06 -11.58
N GLU A 40 -11.41 -12.92 -10.83
CA GLU A 40 -12.86 -12.85 -10.61
C GLU A 40 -13.30 -11.66 -9.75
N LEU A 41 -12.37 -11.01 -9.04
CA LEU A 41 -12.68 -9.84 -8.21
C LEU A 41 -13.08 -8.65 -9.10
N ARG A 42 -14.39 -8.46 -9.27
CA ARG A 42 -14.96 -7.31 -9.97
C ARG A 42 -15.22 -6.13 -9.01
N PRO A 43 -15.11 -4.88 -9.49
CA PRO A 43 -15.43 -3.70 -8.68
C PRO A 43 -16.86 -3.68 -8.13
N GLN A 44 -17.82 -4.28 -8.86
CA GLN A 44 -19.22 -4.35 -8.45
C GLN A 44 -19.41 -5.21 -7.18
N HIS A 45 -18.72 -6.35 -7.11
CA HIS A 45 -18.78 -7.23 -5.94
C HIS A 45 -18.20 -6.54 -4.70
N LEU A 46 -17.09 -5.83 -4.89
CA LEU A 46 -16.46 -5.03 -3.84
C LEU A 46 -17.37 -3.92 -3.31
N LEU A 47 -18.02 -3.16 -4.21
CA LEU A 47 -18.98 -2.12 -3.80
C LEU A 47 -20.16 -2.70 -3.03
N LYS A 48 -20.71 -3.83 -3.49
CA LYS A 48 -21.81 -4.51 -2.80
C LYS A 48 -21.39 -4.99 -1.41
N ALA A 49 -20.21 -5.58 -1.29
CA ALA A 49 -19.68 -6.07 -0.02
C ALA A 49 -19.47 -4.92 0.98
N ILE A 50 -18.82 -3.83 0.55
CA ILE A 50 -18.62 -2.65 1.42
C ILE A 50 -19.97 -2.07 1.88
N ARG A 51 -20.96 -1.99 0.99
CA ARG A 51 -22.31 -1.52 1.36
C ARG A 51 -22.99 -2.44 2.37
N ASN A 52 -22.89 -3.75 2.20
CA ASN A 52 -23.45 -4.72 3.13
C ASN A 52 -22.80 -4.60 4.51
N GLU A 53 -21.48 -4.41 4.57
CA GLU A 53 -20.78 -4.19 5.84
C GLU A 53 -21.14 -2.86 6.49
N VAL A 54 -21.23 -1.78 5.70
CA VAL A 54 -21.68 -0.48 6.21
C VAL A 54 -23.11 -0.59 6.76
N SER A 55 -24.00 -1.33 6.09
CA SER A 55 -25.36 -1.58 6.58
C SER A 55 -25.35 -2.38 7.87
N THR A 56 -24.49 -3.38 7.99
CA THR A 56 -24.38 -4.22 9.19
C THR A 56 -23.86 -3.44 10.40
N LEU A 57 -22.88 -2.55 10.19
CA LEU A 57 -22.23 -1.78 11.27
C LEU A 57 -22.98 -0.50 11.65
N PHE A 58 -23.57 0.20 10.67
CA PHE A 58 -24.12 1.55 10.84
C PHE A 58 -25.60 1.65 10.47
N GLY A 59 -26.23 0.55 10.07
CA GLY A 59 -27.63 0.50 9.64
C GLY A 59 -27.91 1.28 8.35
N ASP A 60 -29.19 1.57 8.14
CA ASP A 60 -29.69 2.27 6.95
C ASP A 60 -29.14 3.70 6.82
N TYR A 61 -28.86 4.34 7.96
CA TYR A 61 -28.26 5.68 7.99
C TYR A 61 -26.88 5.68 7.32
N GLY A 62 -26.00 4.75 7.74
CA GLY A 62 -24.65 4.65 7.17
C GLY A 62 -24.70 4.30 5.68
N LEU A 63 -25.59 3.38 5.30
CA LEU A 63 -25.78 3.01 3.90
C LEU A 63 -26.22 4.21 3.07
N GLY A 64 -27.26 4.93 3.47
CA GLY A 64 -27.76 6.11 2.74
C GLY A 64 -26.74 7.25 2.64
N ALA A 65 -25.95 7.47 3.70
CA ALA A 65 -24.93 8.52 3.72
C ALA A 65 -23.75 8.25 2.79
N VAL A 66 -23.42 6.98 2.55
CA VAL A 66 -22.24 6.54 1.81
C VAL A 66 -22.57 6.15 0.36
N ASP A 67 -23.75 5.59 0.10
CA ASP A 67 -24.10 4.92 -1.16
C ASP A 67 -23.87 5.77 -2.42
N LYS A 68 -24.31 7.03 -2.40
CA LYS A 68 -24.14 7.95 -3.53
C LYS A 68 -22.68 8.35 -3.75
N SER A 69 -21.87 8.36 -2.69
CA SER A 69 -20.50 8.89 -2.71
C SER A 69 -19.43 7.83 -2.94
N LEU A 70 -19.75 6.57 -2.63
CA LEU A 70 -18.83 5.45 -2.69
C LEU A 70 -18.66 4.97 -4.14
N GLN A 71 -17.44 5.09 -4.66
CA GLN A 71 -17.10 4.62 -6.01
C GLN A 71 -15.70 4.00 -6.02
N VAL A 72 -15.53 2.86 -6.68
CA VAL A 72 -14.22 2.28 -6.97
C VAL A 72 -13.64 2.99 -8.19
N LYS A 73 -12.49 3.66 -8.02
CA LYS A 73 -11.79 4.34 -9.13
C LYS A 73 -10.75 3.46 -9.79
N TYR A 74 -10.10 2.61 -9.00
CA TYR A 74 -9.06 1.71 -9.46
C TYR A 74 -9.12 0.43 -8.66
N LEU A 75 -8.91 -0.70 -9.34
CA LEU A 75 -8.76 -2.02 -8.75
C LEU A 75 -7.74 -2.78 -9.59
N SER A 76 -6.71 -3.30 -8.94
CA SER A 76 -5.74 -4.22 -9.54
C SER A 76 -5.75 -5.52 -8.78
N PRO A 77 -6.30 -6.62 -9.35
CA PRO A 77 -6.22 -7.95 -8.73
C PRO A 77 -4.76 -8.44 -8.62
N ALA A 78 -3.89 -8.05 -9.56
CA ALA A 78 -2.50 -8.49 -9.58
C ALA A 78 -1.68 -8.02 -8.37
N THR A 79 -1.95 -6.79 -7.91
CA THR A 79 -1.26 -6.20 -6.74
C THR A 79 -2.17 -6.16 -5.52
N SER A 80 -3.41 -6.64 -5.63
CA SER A 80 -4.41 -6.62 -4.54
C SER A 80 -4.62 -5.21 -3.95
N THR A 81 -4.47 -4.16 -4.79
CA THR A 81 -4.61 -2.75 -4.40
C THR A 81 -5.82 -2.10 -5.08
N MET A 82 -6.43 -1.15 -4.38
CA MET A 82 -7.62 -0.46 -4.85
C MET A 82 -7.66 0.99 -4.37
N ILE A 83 -8.33 1.84 -5.15
CA ILE A 83 -8.58 3.25 -4.81
C ILE A 83 -10.08 3.47 -4.75
N LEU A 84 -10.55 3.90 -3.59
CA LEU A 84 -11.95 4.27 -3.36
C LEU A 84 -12.10 5.78 -3.32
N ARG A 85 -13.20 6.28 -3.88
CA ARG A 85 -13.70 7.64 -3.69
C ARG A 85 -14.87 7.61 -2.71
N VAL A 86 -14.87 8.52 -1.74
CA VAL A 86 -15.94 8.71 -0.75
C VAL A 86 -16.10 10.20 -0.43
N SER A 87 -17.27 10.64 0.00
CA SER A 87 -17.46 12.00 0.51
C SER A 87 -16.60 12.27 1.74
N ARG A 88 -16.08 13.50 1.88
CA ARG A 88 -15.31 13.92 3.07
C ARG A 88 -16.08 13.79 4.38
N ALA A 89 -17.41 13.88 4.36
CA ALA A 89 -18.20 13.76 5.58
C ALA A 89 -18.20 12.33 6.14
N HIS A 90 -18.22 11.32 5.27
CA HIS A 90 -18.53 9.94 5.65
C HIS A 90 -17.40 8.92 5.35
N TYR A 91 -16.20 9.38 4.98
CA TYR A 91 -15.07 8.47 4.68
C TYR A 91 -14.67 7.58 5.86
N ARG A 92 -14.91 8.01 7.10
CA ARG A 92 -14.63 7.24 8.31
C ARG A 92 -15.53 6.00 8.44
N LEU A 93 -16.78 6.08 7.98
CA LEU A 93 -17.69 4.93 7.98
C LEU A 93 -17.16 3.84 7.04
N VAL A 94 -16.71 4.23 5.86
CA VAL A 94 -16.09 3.30 4.89
C VAL A 94 -14.78 2.73 5.43
N TRP A 95 -13.94 3.55 6.07
CA TRP A 95 -12.71 3.04 6.69
C TRP A 95 -13.03 1.98 7.76
N ALA A 96 -13.94 2.28 8.68
CA ALA A 96 -14.36 1.33 9.70
C ALA A 96 -14.87 0.03 9.07
N ALA A 97 -15.79 0.12 8.09
CA ALA A 97 -16.31 -1.05 7.39
C ALA A 97 -15.22 -1.88 6.72
N LEU A 98 -14.25 -1.26 6.04
CA LEU A 98 -13.10 -1.96 5.47
C LEU A 98 -12.29 -2.70 6.54
N SER A 99 -12.15 -2.13 7.74
CA SER A 99 -11.35 -2.75 8.80
C SER A 99 -12.02 -3.99 9.40
N PHE A 100 -13.35 -4.12 9.27
CA PHE A 100 -14.12 -5.29 9.70
C PHE A 100 -14.32 -6.32 8.60
N MET A 101 -14.04 -5.99 7.34
CA MET A 101 -14.07 -6.96 6.25
C MET A 101 -12.93 -7.98 6.40
N ASP A 102 -13.30 -9.25 6.52
CA ASP A 102 -12.40 -10.38 6.75
C ASP A 102 -12.28 -11.33 5.55
N ARG A 103 -13.12 -11.16 4.52
CA ARG A 103 -13.19 -12.04 3.34
C ARG A 103 -13.27 -11.27 2.04
N VAL A 104 -12.62 -11.81 1.02
CA VAL A 104 -12.76 -11.30 -0.34
C VAL A 104 -14.19 -11.61 -0.84
N PRO A 105 -14.89 -10.64 -1.47
CA PRO A 105 -16.27 -10.83 -1.92
C PRO A 105 -16.36 -11.65 -3.22
N ILE A 106 -15.96 -12.91 -3.14
CA ILE A 106 -16.05 -13.95 -4.18
C ILE A 106 -16.68 -15.19 -3.52
N ARG A 107 -17.26 -16.10 -4.33
CA ARG A 107 -17.93 -17.32 -3.83
C ARG A 107 -17.03 -18.16 -2.90
N ASP A 108 -15.75 -18.30 -3.22
CA ASP A 108 -14.74 -18.95 -2.38
C ASP A 108 -13.69 -17.94 -1.88
N GLY A 109 -14.18 -16.90 -1.21
CA GLY A 109 -13.35 -15.80 -0.70
C GLY A 109 -12.32 -16.26 0.34
N ARG A 110 -11.03 -16.11 0.03
CA ARG A 110 -9.94 -16.28 1.00
C ARG A 110 -10.07 -15.27 2.13
N GLN A 111 -9.60 -15.66 3.32
CA GLN A 111 -9.49 -14.73 4.46
C GLN A 111 -8.46 -13.65 4.13
N CYS A 112 -8.88 -12.40 4.29
CA CYS A 112 -8.06 -11.25 3.97
C CYS A 112 -8.33 -10.08 4.91
N VAL A 113 -7.31 -9.25 5.09
CA VAL A 113 -7.40 -8.01 5.84
C VAL A 113 -7.31 -6.85 4.86
N PHE A 114 -8.33 -5.99 4.84
CA PHE A 114 -8.29 -4.75 4.06
C PHE A 114 -7.57 -3.68 4.87
N ARG A 115 -6.33 -3.39 4.48
CA ARG A 115 -5.52 -2.34 5.09
C ARG A 115 -5.70 -1.02 4.37
N VAL A 116 -6.28 -0.03 5.04
CA VAL A 116 -6.27 1.36 4.57
C VAL A 116 -4.88 1.94 4.77
N VAL A 117 -4.26 2.33 3.67
CA VAL A 117 -2.87 2.76 3.61
C VAL A 117 -2.75 4.27 3.77
N ARG A 118 -3.54 5.02 3.00
CA ARG A 118 -3.44 6.47 2.89
C ARG A 118 -4.80 7.04 2.55
N VAL A 119 -5.11 8.20 3.12
CA VAL A 119 -6.29 9.00 2.77
C VAL A 119 -5.81 10.34 2.22
N SER A 120 -6.35 10.76 1.08
CA SER A 120 -6.02 12.05 0.46
C SER A 120 -7.25 12.76 -0.08
N GLY A 121 -7.14 14.05 -0.37
CA GLY A 121 -8.18 14.83 -1.05
C GLY A 121 -8.10 14.77 -2.58
N THR A 122 -6.95 14.41 -3.15
CA THR A 122 -6.73 14.33 -4.60
C THR A 122 -6.26 12.95 -5.00
N ILE A 123 -6.72 12.48 -6.15
CA ILE A 123 -6.34 11.16 -6.69
C ILE A 123 -4.86 11.10 -7.03
N ARG A 124 -4.27 12.18 -7.60
CA ARG A 124 -2.84 12.27 -7.91
C ARG A 124 -1.94 11.96 -6.73
N LYS A 125 -2.27 12.49 -5.54
CA LYS A 125 -1.52 12.22 -4.29
C LYS A 125 -1.64 10.75 -3.86
N VAL A 126 -2.78 10.09 -4.13
CA VAL A 126 -2.93 8.66 -3.85
C VAL A 126 -2.13 7.81 -4.83
N GLU A 127 -2.14 8.17 -6.11
CA GLU A 127 -1.38 7.49 -7.16
C GLU A 127 0.13 7.59 -6.91
N GLU A 128 0.64 8.78 -6.59
CA GLU A 128 2.03 9.01 -6.17
C GLU A 128 2.44 8.08 -5.02
N GLU A 129 1.59 7.95 -4.00
CA GLU A 129 1.85 7.10 -2.83
C GLU A 129 1.74 5.61 -3.16
N ALA A 130 0.82 5.21 -4.04
CA ALA A 130 0.70 3.83 -4.50
C ALA A 130 1.96 3.40 -5.27
N VAL A 131 2.45 4.25 -6.19
CA VAL A 131 3.69 3.99 -6.94
C VAL A 131 4.91 3.97 -6.01
N ARG A 132 5.01 4.92 -5.07
CA ARG A 132 6.10 4.95 -4.09
C ARG A 132 6.15 3.65 -3.28
N ARG A 133 5.00 3.18 -2.79
CA ARG A 133 4.93 1.94 -2.00
C ARG A 133 5.21 0.70 -2.84
N ALA A 134 4.73 0.63 -4.07
CA ALA A 134 5.05 -0.47 -4.97
C ALA A 134 6.57 -0.59 -5.20
N LYS A 135 7.25 0.54 -5.42
CA LYS A 135 8.72 0.58 -5.54
C LYS A 135 9.43 0.11 -4.26
N LEU A 136 8.95 0.56 -3.10
CA LEU A 136 9.52 0.14 -1.82
C LEU A 136 9.31 -1.35 -1.55
N LEU A 137 8.15 -1.90 -1.91
CA LEU A 137 7.85 -3.33 -1.77
C LEU A 137 8.77 -4.17 -2.64
N VAL A 138 8.97 -3.76 -3.91
CA VAL A 138 9.90 -4.45 -4.81
C VAL A 138 11.34 -4.40 -4.29
N LEU A 139 11.79 -3.25 -3.76
CA LEU A 139 13.12 -3.14 -3.17
C LEU A 139 13.28 -4.04 -1.94
N ALA A 140 12.29 -4.00 -1.03
CA ALA A 140 12.27 -4.85 0.16
C ALA A 140 12.29 -6.35 -0.19
N ALA A 141 11.48 -6.77 -1.16
CA ALA A 141 11.46 -8.15 -1.62
C ALA A 141 12.80 -8.58 -2.23
N LYS A 142 13.50 -7.69 -2.96
CA LYS A 142 14.85 -7.95 -3.49
C LYS A 142 15.89 -8.07 -2.37
N ASP A 143 15.85 -7.21 -1.36
CA ASP A 143 16.79 -7.25 -0.24
C ASP A 143 16.57 -8.50 0.63
N GLU A 144 15.32 -8.94 0.84
CA GLU A 144 15.01 -10.19 1.54
C GLU A 144 15.50 -11.43 0.77
N MET A 145 15.29 -11.48 -0.55
CA MET A 145 15.85 -12.55 -1.39
C MET A 145 17.38 -12.54 -1.43
N ALA A 146 18.02 -11.38 -1.24
CA ALA A 146 19.47 -11.23 -1.14
C ALA A 146 20.03 -11.53 0.28
N GLY A 147 19.18 -11.93 1.23
CA GLY A 147 19.60 -12.36 2.58
C GLY A 147 19.93 -11.24 3.56
N LYS A 148 19.56 -9.98 3.27
CA LYS A 148 19.68 -8.87 4.24
C LYS A 148 18.53 -8.92 5.24
N SER A 149 18.80 -8.58 6.51
CA SER A 149 17.85 -8.70 7.63
C SER A 149 16.47 -8.09 7.32
N SER A 150 15.43 -8.91 7.44
CA SER A 150 14.02 -8.59 7.14
C SER A 150 13.43 -7.49 8.02
N SER A 151 14.03 -7.22 9.18
CA SER A 151 13.55 -6.22 10.15
C SER A 151 13.58 -4.78 9.63
N ASP A 152 14.62 -4.41 8.86
CA ASP A 152 14.80 -3.05 8.35
C ASP A 152 13.89 -2.78 7.14
N ALA A 153 13.69 -3.78 6.29
CA ALA A 153 12.81 -3.72 5.12
C ALA A 153 11.34 -3.61 5.53
N LEU A 154 10.90 -4.43 6.50
CA LEU A 154 9.56 -4.36 7.08
C LEU A 154 9.34 -3.03 7.81
N GLY A 155 10.35 -2.54 8.53
CA GLY A 155 10.34 -1.23 9.16
C GLY A 155 10.12 -0.09 8.17
N ALA A 156 10.79 -0.12 7.01
CA ALA A 156 10.61 0.88 5.95
C ALA A 156 9.20 0.84 5.32
N LEU A 157 8.59 -0.35 5.22
CA LEU A 157 7.24 -0.54 4.69
C LEU A 157 6.12 -0.17 5.69
N LEU A 158 6.36 -0.40 6.99
CA LEU A 158 5.39 -0.14 8.06
C LEU A 158 5.45 1.29 8.60
N ARG A 159 6.60 1.98 8.49
CA ARG A 159 6.75 3.35 9.02
C ARG A 159 5.88 4.36 8.26
N SER A 160 4.93 4.93 8.99
CA SER A 160 4.08 6.04 8.58
C SER A 160 4.87 7.36 8.53
N ASP A 161 5.26 7.74 7.32
CA ASP A 161 5.42 9.09 6.73
C ASP A 161 6.16 10.25 7.45
N ASN A 162 6.37 10.31 8.77
CA ASN A 162 7.10 11.44 9.38
C ASN A 162 8.64 11.27 9.42
N GLN A 163 9.14 10.03 9.42
CA GLN A 163 10.58 9.75 9.52
C GLN A 163 11.22 9.32 8.19
N ALA A 164 10.42 8.84 7.22
CA ALA A 164 10.94 8.42 5.93
C ALA A 164 11.48 9.60 5.10
N ARG A 165 10.95 10.82 5.32
CA ARG A 165 11.45 12.05 4.70
C ARG A 165 12.84 12.43 5.19
N SER A 166 13.20 12.18 6.45
CA SER A 166 14.55 12.47 6.95
C SER A 166 15.56 11.40 6.53
N LEU A 167 15.16 10.13 6.50
CA LEU A 167 16.05 9.02 6.13
C LEU A 167 16.29 8.89 4.62
N ALA A 168 15.31 9.22 3.77
CA ALA A 168 15.52 9.26 2.32
C ALA A 168 16.46 10.41 1.91
N VAL A 169 16.48 11.52 2.66
CA VAL A 169 17.45 12.62 2.48
C VAL A 169 18.86 12.19 2.90
N LEU A 170 18.99 11.32 3.90
CA LEU A 170 20.28 10.79 4.36
C LEU A 170 20.87 9.67 3.49
N ARG A 171 20.09 9.09 2.56
CA ARG A 171 20.53 7.98 1.69
C ARG A 171 20.73 8.38 0.23
N ALA A 172 20.65 9.67 -0.09
CA ALA A 172 21.19 10.14 -1.36
C ALA A 172 22.71 9.89 -1.36
N PRO A 173 23.29 9.21 -2.36
CA PRO A 173 24.73 9.11 -2.46
C PRO A 173 25.27 10.53 -2.63
N ASN A 174 26.12 10.96 -1.70
CA ASN A 174 26.98 12.12 -1.89
C ASN A 174 27.86 11.83 -3.10
N GLU A 175 27.44 12.25 -4.29
CA GLU A 175 28.37 12.55 -5.38
C GLU A 175 29.03 13.90 -5.05
N SER A 176 29.85 13.90 -4.01
CA SER A 176 30.88 14.92 -3.83
C SER A 176 32.11 14.42 -4.58
N GLY A 177 32.26 14.88 -5.82
CA GLY A 177 33.50 14.74 -6.57
C GLY A 177 34.65 15.35 -5.76
N SER A 178 35.53 14.50 -5.25
CA SER A 178 36.80 14.89 -4.65
C SER A 178 37.82 15.11 -5.79
N GLU A 179 37.89 16.32 -6.32
CA GLU A 179 39.11 16.80 -6.95
C GLU A 179 40.03 17.37 -5.87
N ALA A 180 41.06 16.62 -5.48
CA ALA A 180 42.20 17.15 -4.73
C ALA A 180 43.45 16.27 -4.90
N GLY A 181 44.51 16.89 -5.43
CA GLY A 181 45.93 16.48 -5.30
C GLY A 181 46.46 15.66 -6.46
N GLY A 182 47.41 16.09 -7.31
CA GLY A 182 48.49 17.07 -7.09
C GLY A 182 49.79 16.35 -6.75
N ASP A 183 50.63 16.19 -7.77
CA ASP A 183 52.09 15.92 -7.82
C ASP A 183 52.72 14.71 -7.10
N ALA A 184 53.54 13.95 -7.85
CA ALA A 184 55.01 13.94 -7.66
C ALA A 184 55.75 12.86 -8.50
N ILE A 185 56.83 13.32 -9.17
CA ILE A 185 58.09 12.63 -9.52
C ILE A 185 58.10 11.75 -10.79
N MET A 186 58.50 12.36 -11.91
CA MET A 186 59.27 11.69 -12.97
C MET A 186 60.75 11.99 -12.70
N SER A 187 61.48 10.99 -12.22
CA SER A 187 62.93 10.98 -12.17
C SER A 187 63.48 10.32 -13.44
N ASP A 188 64.36 11.08 -14.08
CA ASP A 188 65.37 10.74 -15.07
C ASP A 188 66.19 9.50 -14.65
N ASP A 189 66.50 8.61 -15.60
CA ASP A 189 67.74 7.81 -15.60
C ASP A 189 67.88 7.01 -16.93
N GLY A 190 68.97 7.31 -17.64
CA GLY A 190 69.86 6.32 -18.29
C GLY A 190 69.51 5.81 -19.69
#